data_AF-A0A939L1F6-F1
#
_entry.id   AF-A0A939L1F6-F1
#
_cell.length_a   1.000
_cell.length_b   1.000
_cell.length_c   1.000
_cell.angle_alpha   90.00
_cell.angle_beta   90.00
_cell.angle_gamma   90.00
#
_symmetry.space_group_name_H-M   'P 1'
#
loop_
_entity.id
_entity.type
_entity.pdbx_description
1 polymer ?
#
loop_
_entity_poly.entity_id
_entity_poly.type
_entity_poly.pdbx_seq_one_letter_code
_entity_poly.pdbx_strand_id
1 'polypeptide(L)' 'MSVTVSGLKAQILRDLAAVLGRTPEELAIEHAAGIRPIPTEPLPLVDWALFDGPPDLAAGADDWLREGTGR' A
#
# COMPACT_ATOMS: atom_id res chain seq x y z
N MET A 1 -8.20 -16.97 -21.56
CA MET A 1 -8.95 -15.94 -20.82
C MET A 1 -8.10 -14.68 -20.85
N SER A 2 -8.62 -13.56 -21.34
CA SER A 2 -7.91 -12.27 -21.38
C SER A 2 -8.54 -11.28 -20.40
N VAL A 3 -7.72 -10.60 -19.61
CA VAL A 3 -8.15 -9.56 -18.66
C VAL A 3 -7.72 -8.21 -19.23
N THR A 4 -8.66 -7.28 -19.34
CA THR A 4 -8.37 -5.92 -19.81
C THR A 4 -8.64 -4.93 -18.69
N VAL A 5 -7.63 -4.15 -18.31
CA VAL A 5 -7.74 -3.08 -17.31
C VAL A 5 -7.15 -1.80 -17.90
N SER A 6 -7.86 -0.68 -17.77
CA SER A 6 -7.48 0.60 -18.37
C SER A 6 -7.65 1.77 -17.40
N GLY A 7 -7.15 2.93 -17.80
CA GLY A 7 -7.27 4.18 -17.03
C GLY A 7 -6.58 4.11 -15.67
N LEU A 8 -7.21 4.75 -14.67
CA LEU A 8 -6.69 4.84 -13.29
C LEU A 8 -6.41 3.47 -12.67
N LYS A 9 -7.26 2.46 -12.92
CA LYS A 9 -7.05 1.10 -12.40
C LYS A 9 -5.73 0.50 -12.89
N ALA A 10 -5.41 0.69 -14.17
CA ALA A 10 -4.16 0.18 -14.74
C ALA A 10 -2.93 0.90 -14.17
N GLN A 11 -3.06 2.17 -13.78
CA GLN A 11 -2.01 2.90 -13.11
C GLN A 11 -1.79 2.39 -11.68
N ILE A 12 -2.87 2.26 -10.89
CA ILE A 12 -2.80 1.73 -9.53
C ILE A 12 -2.19 0.32 -9.49
N LEU A 13 -2.56 -0.55 -10.45
CA LEU A 13 -1.98 -1.89 -10.57
C LEU A 13 -0.47 -1.85 -10.83
N ARG A 14 0.00 -0.94 -11.68
CA ARG A 14 1.44 -0.77 -11.97
C ARG A 14 2.21 -0.26 -10.76
N ASP A 15 1.67 0.73 -10.07
CA ASP A 15 2.30 1.30 -8.88
C ASP A 15 2.34 0.28 -7.74
N LEU A 16 1.24 -0.46 -7.53
CA LEU A 16 1.17 -1.50 -6.52
C LEU A 16 2.11 -2.67 -6.83
N ALA A 17 2.22 -3.06 -8.10
CA ALA A 17 3.17 -4.08 -8.55
C ALA A 17 4.61 -3.70 -8.21
N ALA A 18 4.99 -2.44 -8.42
CA ALA A 18 6.32 -1.94 -8.09
C ALA A 18 6.60 -2.00 -6.57
N VAL A 19 5.63 -1.60 -5.74
CA VAL A 19 5.77 -1.65 -4.26
C VAL A 19 5.86 -3.08 -3.75
N LEU A 20 5.10 -4.01 -4.34
CA LEU A 20 5.04 -5.39 -3.90
C LEU A 20 6.14 -6.29 -4.52
N GLY A 21 6.92 -5.78 -5.47
CA GLY A 21 7.90 -6.57 -6.22
C GLY A 21 7.25 -7.66 -7.09
N ARG A 22 6.03 -7.40 -7.59
CA ARG A 22 5.23 -8.33 -8.41
C ARG A 22 4.98 -7.77 -9.80
N THR A 23 4.30 -8.52 -10.66
CA THR A 23 3.91 -8.04 -11.99
C THR A 23 2.51 -7.41 -11.98
N PRO A 24 2.26 -6.37 -12.79
CA PRO A 24 0.92 -5.79 -12.93
C PRO A 24 -0.13 -6.81 -13.42
N GLU A 25 0.28 -7.79 -14.23
CA GLU A 25 -0.59 -8.83 -14.78
C GLU A 25 -1.12 -9.76 -13.70
N GLU A 26 -0.27 -10.21 -12.78
CA GLU A 26 -0.70 -11.02 -11.63
C GLU A 26 -1.75 -10.29 -10.80
N LEU A 27 -1.51 -9.01 -10.52
CA LEU A 27 -2.43 -8.19 -9.75
C LEU A 27 -3.73 -7.90 -10.53
N ALA A 28 -3.67 -7.79 -11.86
CA ALA A 28 -4.85 -7.65 -12.71
C ALA A 28 -5.74 -8.91 -12.67
N ILE A 29 -5.13 -10.11 -12.65
CA ILE A 29 -5.85 -11.37 -12.52
C ILE A 29 -6.50 -11.47 -11.13
N GLU A 30 -5.78 -11.16 -10.05
CA GLU A 30 -6.34 -11.12 -8.69
C GLU A 30 -7.50 -10.13 -8.58
N HIS A 31 -7.38 -8.96 -9.21
CA HIS A 31 -8.45 -7.97 -9.25
C HIS A 31 -9.68 -8.49 -10.01
N ALA A 32 -9.49 -9.10 -11.19
CA ALA A 32 -10.56 -9.68 -11.97
C ALA A 32 -11.25 -10.87 -11.25
N ALA A 33 -10.51 -11.58 -10.41
CA ALA A 33 -11.03 -12.66 -9.56
C ALA A 33 -11.72 -12.14 -8.28
N GLY A 34 -11.75 -10.82 -8.02
CA GLY A 34 -12.34 -10.24 -6.82
C GLY A 34 -11.52 -10.45 -5.54
N ILE A 35 -10.33 -11.03 -5.64
CA ILE A 35 -9.43 -11.28 -4.51
C ILE A 35 -8.82 -9.96 -4.04
N ARG A 36 -8.54 -9.05 -4.98
CA ARG A 36 -7.92 -7.76 -4.70
C ARG A 36 -8.83 -6.60 -5.12
N PRO A 37 -9.59 -6.00 -4.20
CA PRO A 37 -10.32 -4.78 -4.52
C PRO A 37 -9.33 -3.64 -4.76
N ILE A 38 -9.53 -2.92 -5.85
CA ILE A 38 -8.77 -1.69 -6.15
C ILE A 38 -9.74 -0.53 -5.98
N PRO A 39 -9.47 0.40 -5.06
CA PRO A 39 -10.33 1.55 -4.87
C PRO A 39 -10.37 2.35 -6.18
N THR A 40 -11.59 2.54 -6.68
CA THR A 40 -11.88 3.30 -7.89
C THR A 40 -12.46 4.67 -7.59
N GLU A 41 -13.04 4.79 -6.41
CA GLU A 41 -13.47 6.06 -5.84
C GLU A 41 -12.35 6.63 -4.98
N PRO A 42 -12.29 7.95 -4.81
CA PRO A 42 -11.42 8.55 -3.81
C PRO A 42 -11.68 7.85 -2.48
N LEU A 43 -10.62 7.28 -1.90
CA LEU A 43 -10.70 6.68 -0.57
C LEU A 43 -11.30 7.74 0.37
N PRO A 44 -12.28 7.38 1.22
CA PRO A 44 -12.71 8.30 2.26
C PRO A 44 -11.45 8.75 2.99
N LEU A 45 -11.33 10.07 3.23
CA LEU A 45 -10.24 10.64 4.01
C LEU A 45 -10.05 9.75 5.23
N VAL A 46 -8.93 9.01 5.24
CA VAL A 46 -8.59 8.16 6.37
C VAL A 46 -8.50 9.10 7.54
N ASP A 47 -9.33 8.87 8.55
CA ASP A 47 -9.24 9.60 9.79
C ASP A 47 -7.93 9.17 10.45
N TRP A 48 -6.86 9.93 10.18
CA TRP A 48 -5.55 9.70 10.75
C TRP A 48 -5.55 9.83 12.27
N ALA A 49 -6.63 10.36 12.88
CA ALA A 49 -6.84 10.31 14.32
C ALA A 49 -7.02 8.88 14.85
N LEU A 50 -7.25 7.88 13.99
CA LEU A 50 -7.24 6.47 14.40
C LEU A 50 -5.82 5.97 14.76
N PHE A 51 -4.79 6.66 14.27
CA PHE A 51 -3.41 6.48 14.67
C PHE A 51 -3.03 7.54 15.70
N ASP A 52 -3.66 7.48 16.89
CA ASP A 52 -3.13 8.11 18.11
C ASP A 52 -1.86 7.36 18.55
N GLY A 53 -0.81 7.44 17.72
CA GLY A 53 0.53 7.01 18.11
C GLY A 53 1.02 7.88 19.28
N PRO A 54 1.83 7.33 20.19
CA PRO A 54 2.43 8.12 21.27
C PRO A 54 3.13 9.37 20.70
N PRO A 55 3.17 10.47 21.47
CA PRO A 55 3.65 11.76 21.01
C PRO A 55 5.04 11.63 20.37
N ASP A 56 5.12 12.13 19.14
CA ASP A 56 6.31 12.28 18.32
C ASP A 56 7.33 11.12 18.37
N LEU A 57 7.06 10.06 17.60
CA LEU A 57 8.05 9.01 17.33
C LEU A 57 9.32 9.54 16.65
N ALA A 58 9.31 10.74 16.04
CA ALA A 58 10.51 11.34 15.46
C ALA A 58 11.43 11.90 16.55
N ALA A 59 10.92 12.26 17.73
CA ALA A 59 11.71 12.77 18.85
C ALA A 59 12.59 11.70 19.53
N GLY A 60 12.34 10.41 19.27
CA GLY A 60 13.09 9.29 19.85
C GLY A 60 13.59 8.26 18.84
N ALA A 61 13.42 8.51 17.53
CA ALA A 61 13.80 7.56 16.48
C ALA A 61 15.30 7.23 16.51
N ASP A 62 16.14 8.23 16.77
CA ASP A 62 17.59 8.05 16.88
C ASP A 62 17.99 7.19 18.08
N ASP A 63 17.31 7.36 19.22
CA ASP A 63 17.56 6.55 20.43
C ASP A 63 17.05 5.11 20.29
N TRP A 64 15.88 4.91 19.68
CA TRP A 64 15.34 3.58 19.39
C TRP A 64 16.20 2.80 18.40
N LEU A 65 16.74 3.47 17.38
CA LEU A 65 17.66 2.87 16.41
C LEU A 65 19.01 2.52 17.06
N ARG A 66 19.49 3.35 17.99
CA ARG A 66 20.73 3.11 18.75
C ARG A 66 20.63 1.90 19.69
N GLU A 67 19.46 1.65 20.27
CA GLU A 67 19.24 0.53 21.20
C GLU A 67 18.86 -0.79 20.51
N GLY A 68 18.31 -0.72 19.29
CA GLY A 68 17.83 -1.90 18.55
C GLY A 68 18.89 -2.74 17.83
N THR A 69 20.09 -2.21 17.59
CA THR A 69 21.15 -2.93 16.82
C THR A 69 22.17 -3.67 17.69
N GLY A 70 21.85 -3.88 18.97
CA GLY A 70 22.74 -4.51 19.96
C GLY A 70 22.44 -5.97 20.31
N ARG A 71 21.90 -6.78 19.39
CA ARG A 71 21.81 -8.25 19.56
C ARG A 71 22.28 -9.00 18.34
#